data_AF-A0A6A3MKZ9-F1
#
_entry.id   AF-A0A6A3MKZ9-F1
#
_cell.length_a   1.000
_cell.length_b   1.000
_cell.length_c   1.000
_cell.angle_alpha   90.00
_cell.angle_beta   90.00
_cell.angle_gamma   90.00
#
_symmetry.space_group_name_H-M   'P 1'
#
loop_
_entity.id
_entity.type
_entity.pdbx_description
1 polymer ?
#
loop_
_entity_poly.entity_id
_entity_poly.type
_entity_poly.pdbx_seq_one_letter_code
_entity_poly.pdbx_strand_id
1 'polypeptide(L)'
;MHGFYDGLNVDVPVMNIFLESMSSAPVIEDRYEVKLIVCALDPEYAQRISSRMKEGSTLSDDRMEMKMSVFVKNPKVFRKCLEWKSKLQ
;
A
#
# COMPACT_ATOMS: atom_id res chain seq x y z
N MET A 1 16.00 -1.24 16.20
CA MET A 1 15.09 -0.06 16.14
C MET A 1 14.90 0.27 14.67
N HIS A 2 13.92 -0.32 13.96
CA HIS A 2 12.53 0.15 13.82
C HIS A 2 12.40 1.58 13.28
N GLY A 3 12.82 1.77 12.03
CA GLY A 3 12.42 2.90 11.20
C GLY A 3 11.44 2.43 10.14
N PHE A 4 10.27 3.07 10.08
CA PHE A 4 9.38 3.06 8.92
C PHE A 4 10.23 3.24 7.66
N TYR A 5 9.99 2.40 6.64
CA TYR A 5 10.58 2.45 5.30
C TYR A 5 11.32 3.76 5.01
N ASP A 6 12.64 3.68 5.05
CA ASP A 6 13.54 4.76 4.68
C ASP A 6 13.51 4.89 3.14
N GLY A 7 12.40 5.42 2.63
CA GLY A 7 12.33 5.97 1.28
C GLY A 7 13.17 7.24 1.11
N LEU A 8 14.01 7.59 2.09
CA LEU A 8 14.99 8.67 2.03
C LEU A 8 16.37 8.19 1.56
N ASN A 9 16.57 6.87 1.39
CA ASN A 9 17.86 6.28 0.96
C ASN A 9 17.88 5.81 -0.50
N VAL A 10 16.83 6.13 -1.26
CA VAL A 10 16.73 5.85 -2.71
C VAL A 10 16.24 7.10 -3.41
N ASP A 11 16.96 7.56 -4.43
CA ASP A 11 16.56 8.72 -5.27
C ASP A 11 15.25 8.47 -6.03
N VAL A 12 14.80 7.20 -6.09
CA VAL A 12 13.64 6.76 -6.85
C VAL A 12 12.68 5.99 -5.91
N PRO A 13 11.37 6.27 -5.96
CA PRO A 13 10.38 5.50 -5.21
C PRO A 13 10.39 4.02 -5.61
N VAL A 14 10.41 3.11 -4.66
CA VAL A 14 10.47 1.65 -4.94
C VAL A 14 9.15 1.04 -5.42
N MET A 15 8.04 1.78 -5.26
CA MET A 15 6.68 1.32 -5.57
C MET A 15 5.70 2.47 -5.74
N ASN A 16 4.60 2.18 -6.44
CA ASN A 16 3.40 3.00 -6.47
C ASN A 16 2.30 2.34 -5.64
N ILE A 17 1.45 3.14 -5.00
CA ILE A 17 0.32 2.65 -4.20
C ILE A 17 -0.96 3.28 -4.71
N PHE A 18 -1.93 2.45 -5.05
CA PHE A 18 -3.23 2.84 -5.55
C PHE A 18 -4.34 2.39 -4.62
N LEU A 19 -5.39 3.22 -4.54
CA LEU A 19 -6.63 2.88 -3.86
C LEU A 19 -7.50 2.03 -4.78
N GLU A 20 -7.79 0.78 -4.39
CA GLU A 20 -8.70 -0.09 -5.15
C GLU A 20 -10.15 0.17 -4.72
N SER A 21 -10.44 0.03 -3.42
CA SER A 21 -11.78 0.22 -2.88
C SER A 21 -11.75 0.50 -1.38
N MET A 22 -12.88 0.93 -0.85
CA MET A 22 -13.08 1.13 0.59
C MET A 22 -14.43 0.56 0.99
N SER A 23 -14.51 -0.02 2.18
CA SER A 23 -15.76 -0.49 2.74
C SER A 23 -16.72 0.68 2.95
N SER A 24 -18.02 0.43 2.74
CA SER A 24 -19.08 1.43 2.97
C SER A 24 -19.35 1.66 4.46
N ALA A 25 -19.03 0.68 5.31
CA ALA A 25 -19.17 0.71 6.75
C ALA A 25 -17.87 0.24 7.45
N PRO A 26 -17.68 0.56 8.75
CA PRO A 26 -16.60 -0.03 9.54
C PRO A 26 -16.69 -1.56 9.54
N VAL A 27 -15.54 -2.22 9.37
CA VAL A 27 -15.45 -3.69 9.32
C VAL A 27 -14.91 -4.26 10.62
N ILE A 28 -14.01 -3.52 11.29
CA ILE A 28 -13.43 -3.91 12.58
C ILE A 28 -13.50 -2.70 13.50
N GLU A 29 -14.24 -2.81 14.60
CA GLU A 29 -14.49 -1.72 15.55
C GLU A 29 -15.02 -0.46 14.84
N ASP A 30 -14.24 0.63 14.84
CA ASP A 30 -14.52 1.91 14.20
C ASP A 30 -13.71 2.13 12.91
N ARG A 31 -13.11 1.08 12.35
CA ARG A 31 -12.20 1.16 11.22
C ARG A 31 -12.83 0.62 9.95
N TYR A 32 -12.65 1.39 8.88
CA TYR A 32 -13.03 1.03 7.53
C TYR A 32 -11.91 0.20 6.89
N GLU A 33 -12.29 -0.83 6.17
CA GLU A 33 -11.35 -1.58 5.35
C GLU A 33 -11.06 -0.78 4.08
N VAL A 34 -9.79 -0.66 3.74
CA VAL A 34 -9.31 -0.03 2.53
C VAL A 34 -8.44 -1.02 1.78
N LYS A 35 -8.87 -1.37 0.56
CA LYS A 35 -8.11 -2.24 -0.34
C LYS A 35 -7.18 -1.39 -1.19
N LEU A 36 -5.92 -1.82 -1.23
CA LEU A 36 -4.82 -1.16 -1.89
C LEU A 36 -4.18 -2.10 -2.90
N ILE A 37 -3.72 -1.52 -4.01
CA ILE A 37 -2.84 -2.16 -4.97
C ILE A 37 -1.47 -1.49 -4.81
N VAL A 38 -0.45 -2.31 -4.57
CA VAL A 38 0.94 -1.87 -4.49
C VAL A 38 1.66 -2.43 -5.70
N CYS A 39 2.19 -1.56 -6.55
CA CYS A 39 2.92 -1.93 -7.75
C CYS A 39 4.40 -1.65 -7.55
N ALA A 40 5.25 -2.67 -7.60
CA ALA A 40 6.69 -2.49 -7.61
C ALA A 40 7.17 -1.90 -8.94
N LEU A 41 8.24 -1.10 -8.92
CA LEU A 41 8.81 -0.55 -10.16
C LEU A 41 9.68 -1.56 -10.92
N ASP A 42 10.27 -2.54 -10.23
CA ASP A 42 11.04 -3.62 -10.83
C ASP A 42 10.92 -4.93 -10.03
N PRO A 43 11.37 -6.07 -10.61
CA PRO A 43 11.29 -7.37 -9.94
C PRO A 43 12.09 -7.49 -8.64
N GLU A 44 13.18 -6.74 -8.48
CA GLU A 44 13.98 -6.77 -7.24
C GLU A 44 13.21 -6.11 -6.10
N TYR A 45 12.61 -4.95 -6.35
CA TYR A 45 11.72 -4.30 -5.40
C TYR A 45 10.48 -5.15 -5.13
N ALA A 46 9.93 -5.81 -6.14
CA ALA A 46 8.79 -6.71 -5.96
C ALA A 46 9.09 -7.82 -4.94
N GLN A 47 10.26 -8.44 -5.02
CA GLN A 47 10.69 -9.45 -4.06
C GLN A 47 10.87 -8.88 -2.65
N ARG A 48 11.49 -7.70 -2.52
CA ARG A 48 11.69 -7.04 -1.22
C ARG A 48 10.36 -6.65 -0.57
N ILE A 49 9.44 -6.10 -1.36
CA ILE A 49 8.12 -5.65 -0.90
C ILE A 49 7.27 -6.85 -0.48
N SER A 50 7.15 -7.87 -1.34
CA SER A 50 6.34 -9.08 -1.06
C SER A 50 6.78 -9.79 0.22
N SER A 51 8.08 -9.85 0.51
CA SER A 51 8.60 -10.46 1.75
C SER A 51 8.14 -9.76 3.04
N ARG A 52 7.65 -8.52 2.93
CA ARG A 52 7.21 -7.68 4.06
C ARG A 52 5.70 -7.47 4.10
N MET A 53 4.97 -8.07 3.16
CA MET A 53 3.52 -7.96 3.14
C MET A 53 2.91 -8.74 4.30
N LYS A 54 1.80 -8.22 4.82
CA LYS A 54 1.05 -8.92 5.87
C LYS A 54 0.42 -10.19 5.31
N GLU A 55 0.15 -11.15 6.20
CA GLU A 55 -0.64 -12.32 5.86
C GLU A 55 -2.01 -11.93 5.26
N GLY A 56 -2.43 -12.65 4.21
CA GLY A 56 -3.64 -12.37 3.45
C GLY A 56 -3.49 -11.37 2.29
N SER A 57 -2.29 -10.85 2.02
CA SER A 57 -2.01 -10.17 0.75
C SER A 57 -1.95 -11.16 -0.41
N THR A 58 -2.45 -10.77 -1.58
CA THR A 58 -2.31 -11.56 -2.80
C THR A 58 -1.28 -10.94 -3.74
N LEU A 59 -0.61 -11.78 -4.52
CA LEU A 59 0.36 -11.40 -5.53
C LEU A 59 -0.22 -11.69 -6.92
N SER A 60 0.01 -10.80 -7.88
CA SER A 60 -0.26 -11.08 -9.30
C SER A 60 0.69 -12.15 -9.85
N ASP A 61 0.34 -12.72 -11.00
CA ASP A 61 1.14 -13.77 -11.66
C ASP A 61 2.53 -13.28 -12.07
N ASP A 62 2.64 -12.01 -12.52
CA ASP A 62 3.90 -11.35 -12.85
C ASP A 62 4.71 -10.93 -11.61
N ARG A 63 4.12 -11.11 -10.41
CA ARG A 63 4.67 -10.77 -9.10
C ARG A 63 4.93 -9.29 -8.87
N MET A 64 4.51 -8.41 -9.77
CA MET A 64 4.77 -6.97 -9.70
C MET A 64 3.69 -6.22 -8.93
N GLU A 65 2.49 -6.78 -8.84
CA GLU A 65 1.36 -6.19 -8.13
C GLU A 65 1.01 -7.00 -6.89
N MET A 66 0.79 -6.29 -5.79
CA MET A 66 0.32 -6.86 -4.53
C MET A 66 -0.98 -6.20 -4.13
N LYS A 67 -1.99 -7.01 -3.84
CA LYS A 67 -3.24 -6.52 -3.25
C LYS A 67 -3.23 -6.76 -1.76
N MET A 68 -3.58 -5.72 -1.01
CA MET A 68 -3.64 -5.80 0.44
C MET A 68 -4.78 -4.95 1.01
N SER A 69 -5.20 -5.26 2.23
CA SER A 69 -6.15 -4.43 2.98
C SER A 69 -5.49 -3.77 4.19
N VAL A 70 -5.84 -2.53 4.46
CA VAL A 70 -5.55 -1.83 5.72
C VAL A 70 -6.84 -1.39 6.39
N PHE A 71 -6.81 -1.20 7.72
CA PHE A 71 -7.96 -0.76 8.49
C PHE A 71 -7.70 0.64 9.05
N VAL A 72 -8.50 1.62 8.64
CA VAL A 72 -8.30 3.03 8.98
C VAL A 72 -9.54 3.65 9.60
N LYS A 73 -9.36 4.52 10.60
CA LYS A 73 -10.48 5.23 11.24
C LYS A 73 -11.11 6.28 10.33
N ASN A 74 -10.30 6.96 9.51
CA ASN A 74 -10.76 8.03 8.62
C ASN A 74 -10.37 7.74 7.16
N PRO A 75 -11.20 7.00 6.41
CA PRO A 75 -10.90 6.61 5.03
C PRO A 75 -10.84 7.81 4.08
N LYS A 76 -11.58 8.90 4.37
CA LYS A 76 -11.56 10.12 3.55
C LYS A 76 -10.22 10.84 3.63
N VAL A 77 -9.68 11.00 4.84
CA VAL A 77 -8.34 11.59 5.02
C VAL A 77 -7.27 10.69 4.42
N PHE A 78 -7.36 9.38 4.66
CA PHE A 78 -6.42 8.42 4.10
C PHE A 78 -6.36 8.47 2.57
N ARG A 79 -7.52 8.51 1.89
CA ARG A 79 -7.59 8.69 0.44
C ARG A 79 -6.88 9.97 -0.02
N LYS A 80 -7.16 11.11 0.62
CA LYS A 80 -6.52 12.39 0.27
C LYS A 80 -5.00 12.33 0.42
N CYS A 81 -4.50 11.69 1.48
CA CYS A 81 -3.07 11.51 1.68
C CYS A 81 -2.43 10.66 0.57
N LEU A 82 -3.10 9.59 0.13
CA LEU A 82 -2.64 8.78 -1.00
C LEU A 82 -2.61 9.59 -2.32
N GLU A 83 -3.69 10.31 -2.62
CA GLU A 83 -3.78 11.18 -3.81
C GLU A 83 -2.73 12.30 -3.82
N TRP A 84 -2.35 12.82 -2.65
CA TRP A 84 -1.27 13.80 -2.54
C TRP A 84 0.09 13.17 -2.80
N LYS A 85 0.35 11.99 -2.25
CA LYS A 85 1.61 11.28 -2.52
C LYS A 85 1.77 10.90 -3.99
N SER A 86 0.69 10.47 -4.64
CA SER A 86 0.75 10.08 -6.06
C SER A 86 0.98 11.26 -7.01
N LYS A 87 0.72 12.50 -6.58
CA LYS A 87 0.95 13.73 -7.38
C LYS A 87 2.35 14.32 -7.21
N LEU A 88 3.11 13.83 -6.23
CA LEU A 88 4.47 14.28 -5.93
C LEU A 88 5.54 13.35 -6.53
N GLN A 89 5.13 12.30 -7.24
CA GLN A 89 5.97 11.43 -8.07
C GLN A 89 5.86 11.84 -9.53
#